data_AF-A0A8S3RD67-F1
#
_entry.id   AF-A0A8S3RD67-F1
#
_cell.length_a   1.000
_cell.length_b   1.000
_cell.length_c   1.000
_cell.angle_alpha   90.00
_cell.angle_beta   90.00
_cell.angle_gamma   90.00
#
_symmetry.space_group_name_H-M   'P 1'
#
loop_
_entity.id
_entity.type
_entity.pdbx_description
1 polymer ?
#
loop_
_entity_poly.entity_id
_entity_poly.type
_entity_poly.pdbx_seq_one_letter_code
_entity_poly.pdbx_strand_id
1 'polypeptide(L)'
;MYCHIYIIITIYSQCLRFIQLVGLSEYSLDQIPSNPELLRLSGNCEEDLIHELALRLGMEEIDWRDIGKNYTGNTQMVKFLTLIHLKENYSICFGDLDRSLQEMKITTHTLCMVRRRKQVKSRIPDDILDCIPTDEILDKLAPQVGKMVFQLGTELGLSIADLENIDKCSPNLTAQNKEVLFTWRKDRSVKPTIRVIKQALVNIRKGVRCLEEVVKNIDAKTLRAVEIVTDKIRDNADRIIQDIQTSQILDHMMTHLVISVDDRRDIEHYAGQDDQNKALLDIVTKRREPAYSVFVDGLRIYGYEDIANDLKCDFSPSPTSASAETEGLSVWNFPLYKVRLQKNYLKVITDILHENIVDHLITREVLSVDDGKKIDSGKNPQEKNRNLMDMLLRKNEQGFNEFLKALKKDSIYADLADQIEKTEVTSTDMATLHKCLK
;
A
#
# COMPACT_ATOMS: atom_id res chain seq x y z
N MET A 1 -16.11 56.89 -31.64
CA MET A 1 -15.73 56.62 -30.23
C MET A 1 -16.54 55.47 -29.61
N TYR A 2 -17.88 55.46 -29.72
CA TYR A 2 -18.73 54.38 -29.16
C TYR A 2 -18.48 52.96 -29.73
N CYS A 3 -18.13 52.81 -31.01
CA CYS A 3 -17.78 51.51 -31.59
C CYS A 3 -16.51 50.88 -30.99
N HIS A 4 -15.50 51.70 -30.64
CA HIS A 4 -14.27 51.17 -30.03
C HIS A 4 -14.48 50.70 -28.60
N ILE A 5 -15.35 51.37 -27.83
CA ILE A 5 -15.70 50.95 -26.46
C ILE A 5 -16.47 49.63 -26.49
N TYR A 6 -17.41 49.46 -27.42
CA TYR A 6 -18.16 48.21 -27.56
C TYR A 6 -17.23 47.04 -27.92
N ILE A 7 -16.33 47.22 -28.90
CA ILE A 7 -15.35 46.18 -29.30
C ILE A 7 -14.42 45.82 -28.14
N ILE A 8 -13.93 46.79 -27.37
CA ILE A 8 -13.07 46.52 -26.20
C ILE A 8 -13.84 45.76 -25.13
N ILE A 9 -15.10 46.11 -24.84
CA ILE A 9 -15.93 45.40 -23.86
C ILE A 9 -16.24 43.97 -24.33
N THR A 10 -16.53 43.76 -25.62
CA THR A 10 -16.78 42.42 -26.17
C THR A 10 -15.51 41.56 -26.14
N ILE A 11 -14.35 42.10 -26.50
CA ILE A 11 -13.05 41.40 -26.42
C ILE A 11 -12.71 41.10 -24.96
N TYR A 12 -12.89 42.03 -24.04
CA TYR A 12 -12.61 41.81 -22.63
C TYR A 12 -13.55 40.76 -22.03
N SER A 13 -14.84 40.78 -22.40
CA SER A 13 -15.82 39.75 -21.99
C SER A 13 -15.46 38.36 -22.55
N GLN A 14 -15.03 38.28 -23.81
CA GLN A 14 -14.58 37.03 -24.42
C GLN A 14 -13.25 36.54 -23.83
N CYS A 15 -12.28 37.42 -23.54
CA CYS A 15 -11.05 37.08 -22.86
C CYS A 15 -11.29 36.67 -21.40
N LEU A 16 -12.23 37.31 -20.69
CA LEU A 16 -12.60 36.91 -19.33
C LEU A 16 -13.29 35.55 -19.32
N ARG A 17 -14.17 35.27 -20.30
CA ARG A 17 -14.72 33.93 -20.54
C ARG A 17 -13.62 32.93 -20.85
N PHE A 18 -12.64 33.29 -21.68
CA PHE A 18 -11.52 32.42 -22.02
C PHE A 18 -10.67 32.11 -20.78
N ILE A 19 -10.34 33.12 -19.95
CA ILE A 19 -9.56 32.93 -18.72
C ILE A 19 -10.33 32.14 -17.64
N GLN A 20 -11.66 32.29 -17.57
CA GLN A 20 -12.52 31.48 -16.69
C GLN A 20 -12.65 30.03 -17.17
N LEU A 21 -12.66 29.82 -18.50
CA LEU A 21 -12.69 28.50 -19.14
C LEU A 21 -11.32 27.83 -19.29
N VAL A 22 -10.19 28.52 -19.09
CA VAL A 22 -8.84 27.88 -19.10
C VAL A 22 -8.74 26.76 -18.05
N GLY A 23 -9.62 26.73 -17.04
CA GLY A 23 -9.73 25.59 -16.11
C GLY A 23 -10.64 24.44 -16.56
N LEU A 24 -11.58 24.70 -17.48
CA LEU A 24 -12.57 23.76 -18.02
C LEU A 24 -12.39 23.74 -19.54
N SER A 25 -11.41 22.97 -20.02
CA SER A 25 -11.24 22.77 -21.48
C SER A 25 -12.58 22.36 -22.10
N GLU A 26 -12.86 22.70 -23.36
CA GLU A 26 -14.14 22.39 -24.02
C GLU A 26 -14.53 20.89 -23.88
N TYR A 27 -13.55 19.99 -23.93
CA TYR A 27 -13.67 18.54 -23.67
C TYR A 27 -14.13 18.14 -22.25
N SER A 28 -14.18 19.09 -21.33
CA SER A 28 -14.55 18.90 -19.94
C SER A 28 -16.05 19.04 -19.70
N LEU A 29 -16.77 19.71 -20.59
CA LEU A 29 -18.19 20.00 -20.41
C LEU A 29 -19.03 18.73 -20.53
N ASP A 30 -18.69 17.83 -21.45
CA ASP A 30 -19.41 16.56 -21.64
C ASP A 30 -19.10 15.51 -20.56
N GLN A 31 -18.16 15.80 -19.65
CA GLN A 31 -17.81 14.86 -18.58
C GLN A 31 -18.86 14.87 -17.48
N ILE A 32 -19.23 13.68 -17.01
CA ILE A 32 -20.05 13.51 -15.81
C ILE A 32 -19.20 13.87 -14.58
N PRO A 33 -19.65 14.77 -13.70
CA PRO A 33 -18.92 15.12 -12.49
C PRO A 33 -18.69 13.90 -11.58
N SER A 34 -17.49 13.82 -11.02
CA SER A 34 -17.18 12.84 -9.98
C SER A 34 -17.87 13.20 -8.65
N ASN A 35 -18.05 12.23 -7.76
CA ASN A 35 -18.65 12.47 -6.44
C ASN A 35 -17.87 13.53 -5.63
N PRO A 36 -16.52 13.52 -5.60
CA PRO A 36 -15.74 14.62 -5.01
C PRO A 36 -16.07 16.00 -5.61
N GLU A 37 -16.28 16.08 -6.92
CA GLU A 37 -16.61 17.34 -7.59
C GLU A 37 -18.00 17.84 -7.19
N LEU A 38 -19.00 16.95 -7.17
CA LEU A 38 -20.36 17.29 -6.71
C LEU A 38 -20.38 17.70 -5.24
N LEU A 39 -19.58 17.05 -4.39
CA LEU A 39 -19.45 17.42 -2.99
C LEU A 39 -18.82 18.81 -2.81
N ARG A 40 -17.82 19.15 -3.62
CA ARG A 40 -17.26 20.51 -3.62
C ARG A 40 -18.28 21.51 -4.13
N LEU A 41 -19.08 21.16 -5.14
CA LEU A 41 -20.12 22.03 -5.67
C LEU A 41 -21.15 22.34 -4.58
N SER A 42 -21.70 21.31 -3.92
CA SER A 42 -22.66 21.50 -2.83
C SER A 42 -22.09 22.33 -1.68
N GLY A 43 -20.78 22.20 -1.38
CA GLY A 43 -20.11 22.98 -0.34
C GLY A 43 -19.87 24.45 -0.67
N ASN A 44 -19.98 24.85 -1.94
CA ASN A 44 -19.81 26.24 -2.39
C ASN A 44 -21.13 26.92 -2.79
N CYS A 45 -22.25 26.21 -2.66
CA CYS A 45 -23.57 26.69 -3.04
C CYS A 45 -24.51 26.72 -1.83
N GLU A 46 -25.38 27.72 -1.79
CA GLU A 46 -26.49 27.77 -0.84
C GLU A 46 -27.53 26.70 -1.15
N GLU A 47 -28.37 26.34 -0.17
CA GLU A 47 -29.40 25.30 -0.31
C GLU A 47 -30.42 25.66 -1.39
N ASP A 48 -30.98 26.87 -1.33
CA ASP A 48 -31.95 27.39 -2.32
C ASP A 48 -31.39 27.34 -3.74
N LEU A 49 -30.08 27.55 -3.88
CA LEU A 49 -29.41 27.54 -5.18
C LEU A 49 -29.29 26.12 -5.74
N ILE A 50 -29.00 25.12 -4.89
CA ILE A 50 -28.96 23.72 -5.31
C ILE A 50 -30.38 23.21 -5.60
N HIS A 51 -31.38 23.65 -4.84
CA HIS A 51 -32.79 23.32 -5.07
C HIS A 51 -33.26 23.82 -6.45
N GLU A 52 -33.10 25.11 -6.73
CA GLU A 52 -33.45 25.70 -8.03
C GLU A 52 -32.64 25.07 -9.18
N LEU A 53 -31.34 24.78 -8.96
CA LEU A 53 -30.52 24.08 -9.94
C LEU A 53 -31.06 22.68 -10.26
N ALA A 54 -31.53 21.95 -9.25
CA ALA A 54 -32.09 20.61 -9.43
C ALA A 54 -33.39 20.64 -10.23
N LEU A 55 -34.30 21.56 -9.92
CA LEU A 55 -35.55 21.74 -10.66
C LEU A 55 -35.30 22.06 -12.15
N ARG A 56 -34.31 22.91 -12.44
CA ARG A 56 -33.93 23.24 -13.83
C ARG A 56 -33.33 22.06 -14.60
N LEU A 57 -32.65 21.17 -13.89
CA LEU A 57 -32.07 19.96 -14.47
C LEU A 57 -33.09 18.81 -14.57
N GLY A 58 -34.37 19.08 -14.27
CA GLY A 58 -35.48 18.15 -14.47
C GLY A 58 -35.83 17.30 -13.25
N MET A 59 -35.25 17.57 -12.07
CA MET A 59 -35.68 16.91 -10.83
C MET A 59 -37.08 17.38 -10.43
N GLU A 60 -37.93 16.45 -10.00
CA GLU A 60 -39.24 16.80 -9.48
C GLU A 60 -39.16 17.31 -8.02
N GLU A 61 -40.05 18.23 -7.66
CA GLU A 61 -40.15 18.79 -6.29
C GLU A 61 -40.42 17.71 -5.23
N ILE A 62 -40.98 16.56 -5.62
CA ILE A 62 -41.21 15.45 -4.70
C ILE A 62 -39.91 14.74 -4.33
N ASP A 63 -39.01 14.51 -5.29
CA ASP A 63 -37.72 13.84 -5.06
C ASP A 63 -36.83 14.67 -4.15
N TRP A 64 -36.74 16.00 -4.39
CA TRP A 64 -36.02 16.92 -3.52
C TRP A 64 -36.53 16.85 -2.07
N ARG A 65 -37.86 16.88 -1.89
CA ARG A 65 -38.47 16.80 -0.55
C ARG A 65 -38.22 15.46 0.12
N ASP A 66 -38.23 14.37 -0.63
CA ASP A 66 -37.98 13.03 -0.08
C ASP A 66 -36.51 12.85 0.34
N ILE A 67 -35.55 13.40 -0.42
CA ILE A 67 -34.15 13.52 0.02
C ILE A 67 -34.07 14.35 1.32
N GLY A 68 -34.75 15.50 1.38
CA GLY A 68 -34.75 16.37 2.56
C GLY A 68 -35.31 15.69 3.83
N LYS A 69 -36.37 14.88 3.69
CA LYS A 69 -36.96 14.12 4.82
C LYS A 69 -35.99 13.06 5.36
N ASN A 70 -35.25 12.39 4.49
CA ASN A 70 -34.35 11.30 4.88
C ASN A 70 -33.09 11.80 5.61
N TYR A 71 -32.69 13.06 5.42
CA TYR A 71 -31.46 13.64 5.99
C TYR A 71 -31.71 14.95 6.75
N THR A 72 -32.79 14.97 7.54
CA THR A 72 -33.15 16.13 8.38
C THR A 72 -32.00 16.57 9.29
N GLY A 73 -31.68 17.87 9.27
CA GLY A 73 -30.64 18.47 10.13
C GLY A 73 -29.23 18.52 9.52
N ASN A 74 -29.01 18.02 8.30
CA ASN A 74 -27.73 18.13 7.60
C ASN A 74 -27.90 18.72 6.19
N THR A 75 -28.10 20.04 6.12
CA THR A 75 -28.24 20.81 4.85
C THR A 75 -27.14 20.48 3.83
N GLN A 76 -25.90 20.27 4.27
CA GLN A 76 -24.80 19.95 3.36
C GLN A 76 -24.97 18.59 2.69
N MET A 77 -25.48 17.61 3.44
CA MET A 77 -25.75 16.27 2.93
C MET A 77 -26.92 16.27 1.95
N VAL A 78 -28.00 17.00 2.27
CA VAL A 78 -29.16 17.18 1.36
C VAL A 78 -28.68 17.73 0.01
N LYS A 79 -27.94 18.85 0.02
CA LYS A 79 -27.38 19.43 -1.22
C LYS A 79 -26.52 18.44 -2.01
N PHE A 80 -25.68 17.66 -1.33
CA PHE A 80 -24.81 16.69 -1.99
C PHE A 80 -25.60 15.53 -2.61
N LEU A 81 -26.52 14.93 -1.85
CA LEU A 81 -27.32 13.79 -2.32
C LEU A 81 -28.26 14.18 -3.45
N THR A 82 -28.78 15.41 -3.46
CA THR A 82 -29.51 15.95 -4.62
C THR A 82 -28.65 15.94 -5.88
N LEU A 83 -27.42 16.44 -5.79
CA LEU A 83 -26.51 16.46 -6.94
C LEU A 83 -26.15 15.04 -7.42
N ILE A 84 -26.01 14.09 -6.49
CA ILE A 84 -25.80 12.67 -6.82
C ILE A 84 -27.04 12.09 -7.52
N HIS A 85 -28.23 12.36 -7.01
CA HIS A 85 -29.48 11.91 -7.62
C HIS A 85 -29.63 12.44 -9.05
N LEU A 86 -29.30 13.72 -9.28
CA LEU A 86 -29.26 14.30 -10.63
C LEU A 86 -28.29 13.55 -11.54
N LYS A 87 -27.08 13.26 -11.05
CA LYS A 87 -26.06 12.52 -11.81
C LYS A 87 -26.54 11.12 -12.19
N GLU A 88 -27.14 10.39 -11.25
CA GLU A 88 -27.50 8.98 -11.45
C GLU A 88 -28.76 8.81 -12.29
N ASN A 89 -29.77 9.67 -12.12
CA ASN A 89 -31.06 9.52 -12.79
C ASN A 89 -31.18 10.34 -14.08
N TYR A 90 -30.40 11.41 -14.21
CA TYR A 90 -30.49 12.35 -15.34
C TYR A 90 -29.20 12.45 -16.15
N SER A 91 -28.14 11.73 -15.76
CA SER A 91 -26.84 11.70 -16.46
C SER A 91 -26.23 13.09 -16.70
N ILE A 92 -26.41 14.02 -15.75
CA ILE A 92 -25.95 15.41 -15.90
C ILE A 92 -24.44 15.51 -16.12
N CYS A 93 -24.03 16.34 -17.08
CA CYS A 93 -22.63 16.66 -17.34
C CYS A 93 -22.27 18.06 -16.83
N PHE A 94 -20.98 18.42 -16.85
CA PHE A 94 -20.53 19.77 -16.52
C PHE A 94 -21.15 20.86 -17.41
N GLY A 95 -21.48 20.54 -18.67
CA GLY A 95 -22.13 21.45 -19.61
C GLY A 95 -23.56 21.79 -19.20
N ASP A 96 -24.30 20.82 -18.67
CA ASP A 96 -25.65 21.05 -18.15
C ASP A 96 -25.61 21.91 -16.89
N LEU A 97 -24.67 21.63 -15.99
CA LEU A 97 -24.43 22.44 -14.79
C LEU A 97 -24.04 23.88 -15.16
N ASP A 98 -23.12 24.06 -16.12
CA ASP A 98 -22.67 25.38 -16.56
C ASP A 98 -23.81 26.19 -17.18
N ARG A 99 -24.59 25.58 -18.08
CA ARG A 99 -25.75 26.22 -18.71
C ARG A 99 -26.77 26.68 -17.67
N SER A 100 -27.17 25.79 -16.75
CA SER A 100 -28.16 26.10 -15.72
C SER A 100 -27.67 27.20 -14.77
N LEU A 101 -26.39 27.17 -14.36
CA LEU A 101 -25.80 28.22 -13.52
C LEU A 101 -25.76 29.58 -14.26
N GLN A 102 -25.47 29.60 -15.56
CA GLN A 102 -25.48 30.83 -16.37
C GLN A 102 -26.88 31.43 -16.47
N GLU A 103 -27.91 30.60 -16.68
CA GLU A 103 -29.31 31.05 -16.73
C GLU A 103 -29.77 31.66 -15.41
N MET A 104 -29.30 31.10 -14.29
CA MET A 104 -29.50 31.64 -12.94
C MET A 104 -28.65 32.88 -12.64
N LYS A 105 -27.85 33.35 -13.61
CA LYS A 105 -26.91 34.48 -13.47
C LYS A 105 -25.85 34.28 -12.38
N ILE A 106 -25.50 33.02 -12.09
CA ILE A 106 -24.44 32.66 -11.15
C ILE A 106 -23.11 32.63 -11.89
N THR A 107 -22.04 33.05 -11.23
CA THR A 107 -20.71 33.02 -11.82
C THR A 107 -20.26 31.58 -12.07
N THR A 108 -19.87 31.26 -13.30
CA THR A 108 -19.31 29.95 -13.70
C THR A 108 -18.00 29.60 -12.98
N HIS A 109 -17.41 30.58 -12.27
CA HIS A 109 -16.24 30.37 -11.41
C HIS A 109 -16.45 29.29 -10.34
N THR A 110 -17.70 29.03 -9.91
CA THR A 110 -18.02 27.95 -8.98
C THR A 110 -17.60 26.58 -9.54
N LEU A 111 -17.88 26.29 -10.81
CA LEU A 111 -17.46 25.04 -11.45
C LEU A 111 -15.93 24.98 -11.65
N CYS A 112 -15.31 26.13 -11.93
CA CYS A 112 -13.85 26.23 -11.99
C CYS A 112 -13.20 25.87 -10.64
N MET A 113 -13.76 26.34 -9.53
CA MET A 113 -13.27 26.01 -8.18
C MET A 113 -13.46 24.54 -7.81
N VAL A 114 -14.53 23.92 -8.32
CA VAL A 114 -14.81 22.48 -8.11
C VAL A 114 -13.72 21.62 -8.77
N ARG A 115 -13.34 21.96 -10.00
CA ARG A 115 -12.37 21.18 -10.79
C ARG A 115 -10.91 21.48 -10.43
N ARG A 116 -10.59 22.74 -10.09
CA ARG A 116 -9.21 23.13 -9.75
C ARG A 116 -8.76 22.47 -8.46
N ARG A 117 -7.97 21.41 -8.59
CA ARG A 117 -7.19 20.84 -7.49
C ARG A 117 -6.13 21.87 -7.07
N LYS A 118 -6.31 22.49 -5.91
CA LYS A 118 -5.26 23.33 -5.32
C LYS A 118 -4.07 22.42 -5.01
N GLN A 119 -2.93 22.69 -5.63
CA GLN A 119 -1.67 22.10 -5.19
C GLN A 119 -1.17 22.91 -4.00
N VAL A 120 -1.16 22.28 -2.82
CA VAL A 120 -0.54 22.86 -1.64
C VAL A 120 0.87 22.29 -1.54
N LYS A 121 1.87 23.19 -1.56
CA LYS A 121 3.25 22.82 -1.23
C LYS A 121 3.25 22.18 0.15
N SER A 122 3.77 20.97 0.26
CA SER A 122 3.92 20.28 1.53
C SER A 122 5.37 20.17 1.90
N ARG A 123 5.62 20.06 3.21
CA ARG A 123 6.93 19.78 3.79
C ARG A 123 7.24 18.28 3.83
N ILE A 124 6.30 17.41 3.46
CA ILE A 124 6.52 15.96 3.39
C ILE A 124 7.37 15.66 2.14
N PRO A 125 8.53 14.99 2.30
CA PRO A 125 9.34 14.48 1.19
C PRO A 125 8.53 13.63 0.18
N ASP A 126 8.86 13.72 -1.10
CA ASP A 126 8.10 13.06 -2.17
C ASP A 126 8.13 11.52 -2.09
N ASP A 127 9.22 10.94 -1.60
CA ASP A 127 9.37 9.49 -1.37
C ASP A 127 8.40 8.98 -0.28
N ILE A 128 8.18 9.78 0.76
CA ILE A 128 7.19 9.48 1.81
C ILE A 128 5.77 9.64 1.28
N LEU A 129 5.51 10.61 0.38
CA LEU A 129 4.16 10.80 -0.17
C LEU A 129 3.63 9.55 -0.89
N ASP A 130 4.51 8.74 -1.49
CA ASP A 130 4.11 7.52 -2.22
C ASP A 130 4.04 6.25 -1.34
N CYS A 131 4.37 6.39 -0.06
CA CYS A 131 4.24 5.33 0.93
C CYS A 131 2.78 5.09 1.33
N ILE A 132 2.47 3.85 1.69
CA ILE A 132 1.19 3.45 2.28
C ILE A 132 1.20 3.90 3.75
N PRO A 133 0.17 4.62 4.23
CA PRO A 133 0.13 5.08 5.62
C PRO A 133 -0.02 3.90 6.59
N THR A 134 0.82 3.89 7.61
CA THR A 134 0.77 2.92 8.71
C THR A 134 -0.45 3.15 9.60
N ASP A 135 -0.83 2.15 10.39
CA ASP A 135 -1.92 2.26 11.37
C ASP A 135 -1.68 3.41 12.35
N GLU A 136 -0.43 3.61 12.77
CA GLU A 136 -0.05 4.72 13.64
C GLU A 136 -0.30 6.09 12.98
N ILE A 137 -0.05 6.23 11.67
CA ILE A 137 -0.38 7.46 10.93
C ILE A 137 -1.90 7.66 10.93
N LEU A 138 -2.68 6.63 10.59
CA LEU A 138 -4.14 6.73 10.49
C LEU A 138 -4.77 7.03 11.86
N ASP A 139 -4.31 6.37 12.91
CA ASP A 139 -4.80 6.55 14.27
C ASP A 139 -4.53 7.95 14.82
N LYS A 140 -3.33 8.49 14.56
CA LYS A 140 -3.00 9.87 14.97
C LYS A 140 -3.69 10.91 14.10
N LEU A 141 -3.98 10.60 12.83
CA LEU A 141 -4.67 11.50 11.91
C LEU A 141 -6.17 11.59 12.17
N ALA A 142 -6.82 10.46 12.50
CA ALA A 142 -8.27 10.37 12.73
C ALA A 142 -8.86 11.48 13.65
N PRO A 143 -8.32 11.75 14.85
CA PRO A 143 -8.84 12.81 15.72
C PRO A 143 -8.62 14.22 15.14
N GLN A 144 -7.66 14.39 14.22
CA GLN A 144 -7.34 15.68 13.63
C GLN A 144 -8.30 16.08 12.51
N VAL A 145 -9.01 15.14 11.89
CA VAL A 145 -9.95 15.42 10.78
C VAL A 145 -11.15 16.24 11.28
N GLY A 146 -11.75 15.84 12.39
CA GLY A 146 -12.90 16.53 13.01
C GLY A 146 -14.24 16.15 12.37
N LYS A 147 -15.12 17.13 12.15
CA LYS A 147 -16.50 16.90 11.63
C LYS A 147 -16.59 16.62 10.13
N MET A 148 -15.47 16.59 9.42
CA MET A 148 -15.44 16.48 7.95
C MET A 148 -15.31 15.02 7.46
N VAL A 149 -15.80 14.06 8.25
CA VAL A 149 -15.62 12.63 8.00
C VAL A 149 -16.21 12.19 6.67
N PHE A 150 -17.43 12.64 6.38
CA PHE A 150 -18.14 12.31 5.16
C PHE A 150 -17.44 12.90 3.93
N GLN A 151 -16.98 14.15 4.05
CA GLN A 151 -16.25 14.82 2.98
C GLN A 151 -14.91 14.16 2.71
N LEU A 152 -14.19 13.78 3.78
CA LEU A 152 -12.92 13.06 3.66
C LEU A 152 -13.14 11.72 2.95
N GLY A 153 -14.11 10.92 3.39
CA GLY A 153 -14.39 9.63 2.79
C GLY A 153 -14.78 9.70 1.31
N THR A 154 -15.59 10.69 0.94
CA THR A 154 -15.95 10.95 -0.47
C THR A 154 -14.72 11.33 -1.30
N GLU A 155 -13.84 12.21 -0.79
CA GLU A 155 -12.59 12.61 -1.46
C GLU A 155 -11.55 11.48 -1.56
N LEU A 156 -11.62 10.52 -0.64
CA LEU A 156 -10.84 9.30 -0.65
C LEU A 156 -11.41 8.23 -1.61
N GLY A 157 -12.63 8.43 -2.13
CA GLY A 157 -13.27 7.56 -3.11
C GLY A 157 -14.19 6.48 -2.53
N LEU A 158 -14.54 6.56 -1.24
CA LEU A 158 -15.50 5.63 -0.63
C LEU A 158 -16.91 5.82 -1.19
N SER A 159 -17.67 4.74 -1.25
CA SER A 159 -19.07 4.79 -1.68
C SER A 159 -19.96 5.44 -0.62
N ILE A 160 -21.12 5.96 -1.02
CA ILE A 160 -22.09 6.54 -0.08
C ILE A 160 -22.58 5.46 0.90
N ALA A 161 -22.79 4.23 0.42
CA ALA A 161 -23.20 3.11 1.24
C ALA A 161 -22.18 2.80 2.36
N ASP A 162 -20.88 2.84 2.05
CA ASP A 162 -19.83 2.65 3.05
C ASP A 162 -19.87 3.76 4.10
N LEU A 163 -20.01 5.01 3.68
CA LEU A 163 -20.05 6.15 4.59
C LEU A 163 -21.27 6.13 5.52
N GLU A 164 -22.44 5.73 5.01
CA GLU A 164 -23.64 5.55 5.84
C GLU A 164 -23.50 4.40 6.83
N ASN A 165 -22.87 3.30 6.41
CA ASN A 165 -22.60 2.18 7.31
C ASN A 165 -21.63 2.60 8.43
N ILE A 166 -20.57 3.34 8.09
CA ILE A 166 -19.61 3.87 9.07
C ILE A 166 -20.28 4.83 10.05
N ASP A 167 -21.15 5.71 9.57
CA ASP A 167 -21.89 6.66 10.40
C ASP A 167 -22.77 5.95 11.43
N LYS A 168 -23.47 4.88 11.01
CA LYS A 168 -24.33 4.04 11.87
C LYS A 168 -23.56 3.19 12.88
N CYS A 169 -22.40 2.65 12.50
CA CYS A 169 -21.68 1.67 13.32
C CYS A 169 -20.68 2.28 14.31
N SER A 170 -20.30 3.55 14.14
CA SER A 170 -19.23 4.17 14.93
C SER A 170 -19.76 5.10 16.01
N PRO A 171 -19.30 4.97 17.27
CA PRO A 171 -19.89 5.67 18.41
C PRO A 171 -19.57 7.18 18.49
N ASN A 172 -18.55 7.66 17.78
CA ASN A 172 -18.14 9.07 17.79
C ASN A 172 -17.35 9.45 16.52
N LEU A 173 -17.17 10.76 16.30
CA LEU A 173 -16.47 11.31 15.13
C LEU A 173 -15.04 10.78 14.95
N THR A 174 -14.30 10.55 16.02
CA THR A 174 -12.92 10.02 15.92
C THR A 174 -12.93 8.58 15.43
N ALA A 175 -13.84 7.75 15.97
CA ALA A 175 -14.05 6.38 15.50
C ALA A 175 -14.52 6.35 14.03
N GLN A 176 -15.45 7.23 13.65
CA GLN A 176 -15.88 7.37 12.25
C GLN A 176 -14.72 7.75 11.32
N ASN A 177 -13.91 8.76 11.70
CA ASN A 177 -12.74 9.18 10.92
C ASN A 177 -11.71 8.05 10.77
N LYS A 178 -11.49 7.28 11.85
CA LYS A 178 -10.64 6.10 11.82
C LYS A 178 -11.20 5.07 10.84
N GLU A 179 -12.46 4.70 10.96
CA GLU A 179 -13.07 3.70 10.10
C GLU A 179 -13.07 4.11 8.63
N VAL A 180 -13.30 5.39 8.30
CA VAL A 180 -13.15 5.94 6.95
C VAL A 180 -11.73 5.73 6.42
N LEU A 181 -10.71 6.09 7.19
CA LEU A 181 -9.30 5.95 6.77
C LEU A 181 -8.90 4.48 6.58
N PHE A 182 -9.35 3.59 7.47
CA PHE A 182 -9.05 2.16 7.38
C PHE A 182 -9.82 1.46 6.25
N THR A 183 -11.10 1.79 6.05
CA THR A 183 -11.92 1.28 4.95
C THR A 183 -11.32 1.71 3.61
N TRP A 184 -10.96 2.99 3.48
CA TRP A 184 -10.29 3.50 2.29
C TRP A 184 -8.97 2.78 2.01
N ARG A 185 -8.14 2.55 3.04
CA ARG A 185 -6.86 1.85 2.84
C ARG A 185 -7.05 0.41 2.34
N LYS A 186 -8.16 -0.24 2.71
CA LYS A 186 -8.50 -1.60 2.27
C LYS A 186 -9.07 -1.63 0.85
N ASP A 187 -9.61 -0.52 0.35
CA ASP A 187 -10.12 -0.44 -1.01
C ASP A 187 -8.96 -0.48 -2.03
N ARG A 188 -9.06 -1.42 -2.97
CA ARG A 188 -8.03 -1.64 -4.01
C ARG A 188 -8.24 -0.77 -5.25
N SER A 189 -9.36 -0.06 -5.35
CA SER A 189 -9.69 0.80 -6.49
C SER A 189 -8.68 1.96 -6.65
N VAL A 190 -8.11 2.44 -5.54
CA VAL A 190 -7.15 3.53 -5.48
C VAL A 190 -5.96 3.12 -4.61
N LYS A 191 -4.73 3.33 -5.10
CA LYS A 191 -3.51 3.05 -4.31
C LYS A 191 -3.49 3.92 -3.04
N PRO A 192 -3.53 3.34 -1.83
CA PRO A 192 -3.76 4.11 -0.61
C PRO A 192 -2.45 4.75 -0.14
N THR A 193 -2.12 5.92 -0.67
CA THR A 193 -0.85 6.62 -0.39
C THR A 193 -1.06 7.87 0.47
N ILE A 194 -0.01 8.30 1.19
CA ILE A 194 -0.01 9.56 1.94
C ILE A 194 -0.34 10.75 1.02
N ARG A 195 0.08 10.71 -0.25
CA ARG A 195 -0.28 11.68 -1.30
C ARG A 195 -1.78 11.83 -1.47
N VAL A 196 -2.52 10.73 -1.49
CA VAL A 196 -3.99 10.75 -1.66
C VAL A 196 -4.66 11.36 -0.43
N ILE A 197 -4.26 10.97 0.79
CA ILE A 197 -4.76 11.60 2.02
C ILE A 197 -4.47 13.10 2.01
N LYS A 198 -3.23 13.50 1.70
CA LYS A 198 -2.85 14.91 1.62
C LYS A 198 -3.76 15.67 0.66
N GLN A 199 -3.98 15.13 -0.53
CA GLN A 199 -4.84 15.79 -1.51
C GLN A 199 -6.30 15.87 -1.04
N ALA A 200 -6.84 14.81 -0.44
CA ALA A 200 -8.18 14.80 0.12
C ALA A 200 -8.34 15.86 1.23
N LEU A 201 -7.36 15.98 2.13
CA LEU A 201 -7.34 17.02 3.18
C LEU A 201 -7.35 18.44 2.58
N VAL A 202 -6.54 18.69 1.54
CA VAL A 202 -6.55 19.96 0.82
C VAL A 202 -7.92 20.27 0.22
N ASN A 203 -8.56 19.26 -0.40
CA ASN A 203 -9.83 19.42 -1.08
C ASN A 203 -10.96 19.76 -0.11
N ILE A 204 -10.98 19.14 1.08
CA ILE A 204 -11.93 19.47 2.15
C ILE A 204 -11.54 20.74 2.94
N ARG A 205 -10.54 21.50 2.48
CA ARG A 205 -10.02 22.71 3.15
C ARG A 205 -9.49 22.44 4.56
N LYS A 206 -9.13 21.20 4.87
CA LYS A 206 -8.42 20.88 6.10
C LYS A 206 -6.94 21.16 5.89
N GLY A 207 -6.35 21.96 6.78
CA GLY A 207 -4.93 22.25 6.72
C GLY A 207 -4.10 20.97 6.75
N VAL A 208 -3.17 20.80 5.82
CA VAL A 208 -2.28 19.63 5.75
C VAL A 208 -1.31 19.53 6.93
N ARG A 209 -1.25 20.55 7.79
CA ARG A 209 -0.36 20.60 8.96
C ARG A 209 -0.55 19.40 9.90
N CYS A 210 -1.78 18.92 10.08
CA CYS A 210 -2.02 17.74 10.92
C CYS A 210 -1.35 16.49 10.35
N LEU A 211 -1.42 16.29 9.03
CA LEU A 211 -0.72 15.20 8.36
C LEU A 211 0.80 15.39 8.42
N GLU A 212 1.27 16.61 8.20
CA GLU A 212 2.71 16.94 8.29
C GLU A 212 3.28 16.68 9.68
N GLU A 213 2.56 17.02 10.75
CA GLU A 213 2.96 16.77 12.13
C GLU A 213 2.96 15.27 12.47
N VAL A 214 1.92 14.54 12.05
CA VAL A 214 1.84 13.09 12.26
C VAL A 214 2.97 12.36 11.53
N VAL A 215 3.17 12.68 10.25
CA VAL A 215 4.24 12.09 9.42
C VAL A 215 5.60 12.45 9.99
N LYS A 216 5.86 13.72 10.32
CA LYS A 216 7.15 14.15 10.88
C LYS A 216 7.50 13.43 12.19
N ASN A 217 6.51 13.20 13.06
CA ASN A 217 6.75 12.52 14.33
C ASN A 217 7.07 11.03 14.15
N ILE A 218 6.41 10.37 13.20
CA ILE A 218 6.62 8.95 12.90
C ILE A 218 7.91 8.75 12.12
N ASP A 219 8.17 9.63 11.16
CA ASP A 219 9.40 9.69 10.39
C ASP A 219 10.59 9.91 11.32
N ALA A 220 10.55 10.87 12.26
CA ALA A 220 11.63 11.07 13.21
C ALA A 220 11.90 9.83 14.09
N LYS A 221 10.87 9.09 14.53
CA LYS A 221 11.04 7.87 15.32
C LYS A 221 11.63 6.73 14.46
N THR A 222 11.12 6.57 13.24
CA THR A 222 11.54 5.52 12.30
C THR A 222 12.94 5.79 11.76
N LEU A 223 13.23 7.03 11.36
CA LEU A 223 14.55 7.49 10.95
C LEU A 223 15.56 7.30 12.06
N ARG A 224 15.26 7.69 13.30
CA ARG A 224 16.16 7.41 14.43
C ARG A 224 16.42 5.92 14.60
N ALA A 225 15.40 5.07 14.46
CA ALA A 225 15.59 3.63 14.54
C ALA A 225 16.48 3.09 13.42
N VAL A 226 16.27 3.57 12.19
CA VAL A 226 17.09 3.20 11.03
C VAL A 226 18.53 3.73 11.16
N GLU A 227 18.71 4.97 11.61
CA GLU A 227 20.02 5.58 11.86
C GLU A 227 20.79 4.77 12.91
N ILE A 228 20.18 4.45 14.05
CA ILE A 228 20.82 3.63 15.09
C ILE A 228 21.23 2.25 14.56
N VAL A 229 20.35 1.57 13.82
CA VAL A 229 20.68 0.27 13.21
C VAL A 229 21.83 0.40 12.21
N THR A 230 21.78 1.42 11.35
CA THR A 230 22.80 1.64 10.31
C THR A 230 24.15 2.00 10.92
N ASP A 231 24.15 2.84 11.96
CA ASP A 231 25.37 3.23 12.68
C ASP A 231 25.97 2.01 13.39
N LYS A 232 25.15 1.19 14.06
CA LYS A 232 25.63 -0.06 14.68
C LYS A 232 26.25 -1.04 13.69
N ILE A 233 25.61 -1.23 12.53
CA ILE A 233 26.17 -2.07 11.45
C ILE A 233 27.49 -1.47 10.98
N ARG A 234 27.54 -0.15 10.75
CA ARG A 234 28.74 0.55 10.27
C ARG A 234 29.90 0.45 11.27
N ASP A 235 29.63 0.67 12.54
CA ASP A 235 30.62 0.63 13.62
C ASP A 235 31.22 -0.77 13.83
N ASN A 236 30.49 -1.82 13.43
CA ASN A 236 30.91 -3.21 13.54
C ASN A 236 31.20 -3.88 12.18
N ALA A 237 31.18 -3.12 11.08
CA ALA A 237 31.19 -3.67 9.73
C ALA A 237 32.44 -4.53 9.46
N ASP A 238 33.63 -4.05 9.84
CA ASP A 238 34.88 -4.76 9.59
C ASP A 238 34.91 -6.14 10.26
N ARG A 239 34.45 -6.22 11.52
CA ARG A 239 34.36 -7.50 12.25
C ARG A 239 33.33 -8.43 11.62
N ILE A 240 32.16 -7.90 11.29
CA ILE A 240 31.13 -8.69 10.62
C ILE A 240 31.68 -9.25 9.29
N ILE A 241 32.34 -8.41 8.48
CA ILE A 241 32.88 -8.79 7.18
C ILE A 241 33.94 -9.89 7.30
N GLN A 242 34.80 -9.84 8.32
CA GLN A 242 35.91 -10.77 8.51
C GLN A 242 35.49 -12.09 9.18
N ASP A 243 34.57 -12.03 10.15
CA ASP A 243 34.38 -13.14 11.09
C ASP A 243 33.20 -14.05 10.73
N ILE A 244 32.16 -13.54 10.04
CA ILE A 244 30.93 -14.31 9.82
C ILE A 244 30.99 -15.19 8.57
N GLN A 245 30.36 -16.36 8.65
CA GLN A 245 30.11 -17.23 7.50
C GLN A 245 28.74 -16.89 6.89
N THR A 246 28.72 -16.14 5.78
CA THR A 246 27.49 -15.64 5.13
C THR A 246 26.46 -16.76 4.92
N SER A 247 26.89 -17.92 4.42
CA SER A 247 25.98 -19.00 4.01
C SER A 247 25.07 -19.49 5.14
N GLN A 248 25.57 -19.56 6.38
CA GLN A 248 24.79 -19.98 7.55
C GLN A 248 23.74 -18.93 7.92
N ILE A 249 24.15 -17.65 7.90
CA ILE A 249 23.25 -16.53 8.19
C ILE A 249 22.15 -16.44 7.13
N LEU A 250 22.47 -16.63 5.84
CA LEU A 250 21.47 -16.64 4.77
C LEU A 250 20.45 -17.77 4.92
N ASP A 251 20.86 -18.97 5.36
CA ASP A 251 19.91 -20.07 5.59
C ASP A 251 18.86 -19.68 6.66
N HIS A 252 19.30 -19.01 7.73
CA HIS A 252 18.41 -18.53 8.78
C HIS A 252 17.51 -17.38 8.30
N MET A 253 18.08 -16.39 7.60
CA MET A 253 17.30 -15.27 7.07
C MET A 253 16.28 -15.69 6.01
N MET A 254 16.60 -16.68 5.16
CA MET A 254 15.64 -17.31 4.24
C MET A 254 14.49 -17.99 4.99
N THR A 255 14.80 -18.70 6.07
CA THR A 255 13.79 -19.39 6.91
C THR A 255 12.78 -18.43 7.51
N HIS A 256 13.22 -17.22 7.87
CA HIS A 256 12.38 -16.16 8.42
C HIS A 256 11.81 -15.20 7.37
N LEU A 257 11.97 -15.50 6.07
CA LEU A 257 11.40 -14.73 4.95
C LEU A 257 11.85 -13.27 4.85
N VAL A 258 12.95 -12.90 5.53
CA VAL A 258 13.50 -11.53 5.46
C VAL A 258 14.43 -11.34 4.26
N ILE A 259 14.79 -12.44 3.60
CA ILE A 259 15.42 -12.44 2.28
C ILE A 259 14.72 -13.36 1.28
N SER A 260 14.76 -12.97 0.01
CA SER A 260 14.27 -13.76 -1.11
C SER A 260 15.37 -14.67 -1.67
N VAL A 261 14.96 -15.63 -2.50
CA VAL A 261 15.88 -16.51 -3.21
C VAL A 261 16.77 -15.72 -4.20
N ASP A 262 16.27 -14.62 -4.76
CA ASP A 262 17.03 -13.79 -5.68
C ASP A 262 18.11 -13.01 -4.92
N ASP A 263 17.79 -12.44 -3.74
CA ASP A 263 18.80 -11.79 -2.89
C ASP A 263 19.94 -12.73 -2.51
N ARG A 264 19.58 -13.97 -2.13
CA ARG A 264 20.57 -15.00 -1.80
C ARG A 264 21.50 -15.25 -2.99
N ARG A 265 20.95 -15.40 -4.20
CA ARG A 265 21.74 -15.62 -5.41
C ARG A 265 22.63 -14.43 -5.72
N ASP A 266 22.13 -13.21 -5.56
CA ASP A 266 22.89 -11.99 -5.79
C ASP A 266 24.06 -11.87 -4.81
N ILE A 267 23.86 -12.26 -3.55
CA ILE A 267 24.93 -12.34 -2.55
C ILE A 267 25.92 -13.46 -2.89
N GLU A 268 25.45 -14.68 -3.15
CA GLU A 268 26.31 -15.84 -3.46
C GLU A 268 27.03 -15.71 -4.81
N HIS A 269 26.63 -14.76 -5.66
CA HIS A 269 27.33 -14.44 -6.90
C HIS A 269 28.73 -13.86 -6.67
N TYR A 270 28.95 -13.21 -5.52
CA TYR A 270 30.27 -12.70 -5.17
C TYR A 270 31.22 -13.86 -4.82
N ALA A 271 32.43 -13.81 -5.39
CA ALA A 271 33.41 -14.89 -5.24
C ALA A 271 34.08 -14.92 -3.84
N GLY A 272 34.18 -13.77 -3.17
CA GLY A 272 34.86 -13.64 -1.88
C GLY A 272 33.88 -13.53 -0.71
N GLN A 273 34.19 -14.22 0.40
CA GLN A 273 33.40 -14.20 1.64
C GLN A 273 33.16 -12.77 2.15
N ASP A 274 34.17 -11.90 2.06
CA ASP A 274 34.07 -10.49 2.48
C ASP A 274 33.05 -9.71 1.65
N ASP A 275 33.02 -9.93 0.33
CA ASP A 275 32.09 -9.24 -0.57
C ASP A 275 30.67 -9.78 -0.42
N GLN A 276 30.52 -11.08 -0.15
CA GLN A 276 29.24 -11.68 0.25
C GLN A 276 28.72 -11.05 1.56
N ASN A 277 29.60 -10.89 2.56
CA ASN A 277 29.25 -10.26 3.83
C ASN A 277 28.86 -8.78 3.65
N LYS A 278 29.54 -8.02 2.80
CA LYS A 278 29.15 -6.64 2.45
C LYS A 278 27.76 -6.59 1.80
N ALA A 279 27.52 -7.45 0.80
CA ALA A 279 26.23 -7.52 0.12
C ALA A 279 25.09 -7.89 1.08
N LEU A 280 25.35 -8.80 2.02
CA LEU A 280 24.43 -9.14 3.11
C LEU A 280 24.12 -7.90 3.98
N LEU A 281 25.14 -7.16 4.43
CA LEU A 281 24.94 -5.96 5.24
C LEU A 281 24.16 -4.86 4.52
N ASP A 282 24.36 -4.69 3.21
CA ASP A 282 23.59 -3.77 2.39
C ASP A 282 22.10 -4.15 2.37
N ILE A 283 21.79 -5.44 2.22
CA ILE A 283 20.40 -5.94 2.26
C ILE A 283 19.78 -5.74 3.63
N VAL A 284 20.49 -6.08 4.71
CA VAL A 284 20.03 -5.92 6.10
C VAL A 284 19.70 -4.44 6.36
N THR A 285 20.59 -3.53 5.97
CA THR A 285 20.42 -2.08 6.13
C THR A 285 19.22 -1.57 5.31
N LYS A 286 19.10 -2.00 4.04
CA LYS A 286 18.00 -1.60 3.15
C LYS A 286 16.64 -2.07 3.65
N ARG A 287 16.57 -3.26 4.25
CA ARG A 287 15.32 -3.90 4.71
C ARG A 287 14.89 -3.58 6.14
N ARG A 288 15.72 -2.85 6.87
CA ARG A 288 15.39 -2.25 8.18
C ARG A 288 15.13 -3.31 9.26
N GLU A 289 14.34 -2.93 10.26
CA GLU A 289 14.15 -3.64 11.53
C GLU A 289 13.90 -5.16 11.40
N PRO A 290 13.00 -5.68 10.54
CA PRO A 290 12.73 -7.12 10.52
C PRO A 290 13.94 -7.94 10.05
N ALA A 291 14.65 -7.45 9.03
CA ALA A 291 15.86 -8.13 8.55
C ALA A 291 16.99 -8.00 9.57
N TYR A 292 17.10 -6.86 10.24
CA TYR A 292 18.08 -6.63 11.29
C TYR A 292 17.89 -7.55 12.50
N SER A 293 16.67 -7.69 13.02
CA SER A 293 16.41 -8.55 14.18
C SER A 293 16.74 -10.01 13.88
N VAL A 294 16.30 -10.51 12.72
CA VAL A 294 16.59 -11.89 12.28
C VAL A 294 18.07 -12.07 12.00
N PHE A 295 18.76 -11.07 11.45
CA PHE A 295 20.22 -11.11 11.28
C PHE A 295 20.94 -11.26 12.63
N VAL A 296 20.57 -10.46 13.62
CA VAL A 296 21.15 -10.53 14.98
C VAL A 296 20.85 -11.88 15.66
N ASP A 297 19.63 -12.41 15.51
CA ASP A 297 19.27 -13.72 16.04
C ASP A 297 20.05 -14.85 15.33
N GLY A 298 20.23 -14.75 14.02
CA GLY A 298 21.09 -15.64 13.25
C GLY A 298 22.53 -15.63 13.76
N LEU A 299 23.09 -14.45 14.04
CA LEU A 299 24.43 -14.33 14.63
C LEU A 299 24.54 -15.12 15.95
N ARG A 300 23.56 -14.99 16.85
CA ARG A 300 23.53 -15.76 18.12
C ARG A 300 23.48 -17.26 17.88
N ILE A 301 22.58 -17.71 17.01
CA ILE A 301 22.36 -19.14 16.72
C ILE A 301 23.63 -19.82 16.20
N TYR A 302 24.43 -19.12 15.39
CA TYR A 302 25.66 -19.64 14.81
C TYR A 302 26.93 -19.29 15.62
N GLY A 303 26.77 -18.83 16.87
CA GLY A 303 27.88 -18.67 17.81
C GLY A 303 28.64 -17.35 17.71
N TYR A 304 28.13 -16.36 16.97
CA TYR A 304 28.67 -15.00 16.88
C TYR A 304 28.10 -14.09 17.98
N GLU A 305 28.04 -14.61 19.21
CA GLU A 305 27.35 -13.98 20.34
C GLU A 305 27.95 -12.60 20.67
N ASP A 306 29.26 -12.43 20.58
CA ASP A 306 29.93 -11.15 20.84
C ASP A 306 29.48 -10.07 19.85
N ILE A 307 29.47 -10.37 18.54
CA ILE A 307 29.00 -9.46 17.49
C ILE A 307 27.50 -9.17 17.68
N ALA A 308 26.71 -10.19 17.98
CA ALA A 308 25.27 -10.04 18.22
C ALA A 308 24.97 -9.12 19.42
N ASN A 309 25.80 -9.18 20.47
CA ASN A 309 25.67 -8.32 21.65
C ASN A 309 26.05 -6.87 21.36
N ASP A 310 27.08 -6.63 20.55
CA ASP A 310 27.44 -5.28 20.11
C ASP A 310 26.33 -4.65 19.25
N LEU A 311 25.70 -5.47 18.41
CA LEU A 311 24.55 -5.09 17.58
C LEU A 311 23.22 -5.02 18.36
N LYS A 312 23.17 -5.43 19.62
CA LYS A 312 21.91 -5.40 20.40
C LYS A 312 21.38 -3.99 20.51
N CYS A 313 20.20 -3.72 19.95
CA CYS A 313 19.52 -2.45 20.15
C CYS A 313 18.43 -2.61 21.22
N ASP A 314 18.28 -1.61 22.09
CA ASP A 314 17.17 -1.53 23.05
C ASP A 314 15.84 -1.13 22.37
N PHE A 315 15.70 -1.38 21.06
CA PHE A 315 14.39 -1.38 20.43
C PHE A 315 13.64 -2.55 21.05
N SER A 316 12.87 -2.26 22.10
CA SER A 316 11.66 -3.02 22.35
C SER A 316 10.95 -3.03 21.00
N PRO A 317 10.77 -4.19 20.34
CA PRO A 317 9.97 -4.24 19.14
C PRO A 317 8.67 -3.62 19.57
N SER A 318 8.45 -2.37 19.11
CA SER A 318 7.13 -1.77 19.25
C SER A 318 6.22 -2.86 18.69
N PRO A 319 5.17 -3.28 19.39
CA PRO A 319 4.18 -4.19 18.83
C PRO A 319 3.58 -3.46 17.64
N THR A 320 4.33 -3.47 16.53
CA THR A 320 4.10 -2.72 15.33
C THR A 320 3.06 -3.57 14.65
N SER A 321 1.82 -3.29 15.04
CA SER A 321 0.61 -3.66 14.33
C SER A 321 0.49 -5.16 14.03
N ALA A 322 0.07 -5.93 15.05
CA ALA A 322 -0.69 -7.16 14.84
C ALA A 322 -1.96 -6.94 13.99
N SER A 323 -2.29 -5.71 13.60
CA SER A 323 -3.39 -5.38 12.68
C SER A 323 -3.13 -5.75 11.21
N ALA A 324 -1.93 -6.16 10.82
CA ALA A 324 -1.70 -6.82 9.52
C ALA A 324 -2.40 -8.19 9.41
N GLU A 325 -2.90 -8.75 10.51
CA GLU A 325 -3.64 -10.02 10.55
C GLU A 325 -5.02 -9.97 9.86
N THR A 326 -5.54 -8.77 9.51
CA THR A 326 -6.87 -8.65 8.89
C THR A 326 -6.87 -8.58 7.37
N GLU A 327 -5.71 -8.50 6.72
CA GLU A 327 -5.62 -8.63 5.27
C GLU A 327 -5.61 -10.11 4.88
N GLY A 328 -6.76 -10.60 4.42
CA GLY A 328 -6.90 -11.99 3.96
C GLY A 328 -5.83 -12.36 2.93
N LEU A 329 -5.35 -13.62 2.97
CA LEU A 329 -4.29 -14.14 2.10
C LEU A 329 -4.53 -13.89 0.60
N SER A 330 -5.79 -13.69 0.18
CA SER A 330 -6.20 -13.36 -1.19
C SER A 330 -5.74 -11.98 -1.69
N VAL A 331 -5.16 -11.14 -0.83
CA VAL A 331 -4.52 -9.87 -1.24
C VAL A 331 -3.23 -10.10 -2.00
N TRP A 332 -2.50 -11.16 -1.66
CA TRP A 332 -1.18 -11.42 -2.19
C TRP A 332 -1.27 -12.41 -3.33
N ASN A 333 -0.98 -11.97 -4.57
CA ASN A 333 -0.80 -12.87 -5.71
C ASN A 333 0.55 -13.60 -5.64
N PHE A 334 0.92 -14.07 -4.46
CA PHE A 334 2.18 -14.76 -4.21
C PHE A 334 1.90 -16.24 -3.97
N PRO A 335 2.66 -17.17 -4.58
CA PRO A 335 2.33 -18.58 -4.46
C PRO A 335 2.63 -19.12 -3.05
N LEU A 336 1.59 -19.58 -2.33
CA LEU A 336 1.68 -20.07 -0.94
C LEU A 336 2.75 -21.16 -0.75
N TYR A 337 2.91 -22.05 -1.74
CA TYR A 337 3.91 -23.13 -1.66
C TYR A 337 5.35 -22.62 -1.55
N LYS A 338 5.67 -21.45 -2.14
CA LYS A 338 7.02 -20.86 -2.03
C LYS A 338 7.30 -20.42 -0.60
N VAL A 339 6.31 -19.83 0.07
CA VAL A 339 6.42 -19.43 1.47
C VAL A 339 6.58 -20.63 2.37
N ARG A 340 5.79 -21.70 2.15
CA ARG A 340 5.94 -22.96 2.89
C ARG A 340 7.33 -23.57 2.72
N LEU A 341 7.85 -23.60 1.48
CA LEU A 341 9.20 -24.08 1.20
C LEU A 341 10.25 -23.24 1.92
N GLN A 342 10.17 -21.90 1.85
CA GLN A 342 11.13 -21.02 2.51
C GLN A 342 11.07 -21.12 4.04
N LYS A 343 9.88 -21.17 4.66
CA LYS A 343 9.76 -21.35 6.13
C LYS A 343 10.34 -22.68 6.63
N ASN A 344 10.47 -23.67 5.77
CA ASN A 344 11.09 -24.96 6.09
C ASN A 344 12.49 -25.11 5.47
N TYR A 345 13.08 -24.02 4.96
CA TYR A 345 14.34 -24.07 4.20
C TYR A 345 15.45 -24.79 4.96
N LEU A 346 15.72 -24.38 6.21
CA LEU A 346 16.75 -25.01 7.05
C LEU A 346 16.55 -26.52 7.22
N LYS A 347 15.33 -26.97 7.54
CA LYS A 347 15.03 -28.40 7.71
C LYS A 347 15.22 -29.18 6.41
N VAL A 348 14.78 -28.61 5.29
CA VAL A 348 14.95 -29.26 4.00
C VAL A 348 16.43 -29.41 3.66
N ILE A 349 17.26 -28.39 3.88
CA ILE A 349 18.68 -28.48 3.52
C ILE A 349 19.47 -29.42 4.43
N THR A 350 19.06 -29.62 5.69
CA THR A 350 19.76 -30.48 6.65
C THR A 350 19.31 -31.94 6.61
N ASP A 351 18.02 -32.18 6.38
CA ASP A 351 17.42 -33.48 6.73
C ASP A 351 17.25 -34.42 5.53
N ILE A 352 17.29 -33.91 4.29
CA ILE A 352 17.04 -34.73 3.09
C ILE A 352 18.33 -35.22 2.43
N LEU A 353 18.26 -36.39 1.81
CA LEU A 353 19.24 -36.85 0.84
C LEU A 353 18.71 -36.58 -0.58
N HIS A 354 19.27 -35.57 -1.25
CA HIS A 354 18.88 -35.18 -2.61
C HIS A 354 18.76 -36.36 -3.60
N GLU A 355 19.64 -37.36 -3.53
CA GLU A 355 19.68 -38.54 -4.42
C GLU A 355 18.33 -39.29 -4.46
N ASN A 356 17.64 -39.38 -3.32
CA ASN A 356 16.35 -40.08 -3.21
C ASN A 356 15.19 -39.30 -3.87
N ILE A 357 15.40 -38.01 -4.17
CA ILE A 357 14.34 -37.07 -4.57
C ILE A 357 14.56 -36.59 -6.00
N VAL A 358 15.80 -36.27 -6.38
CA VAL A 358 16.14 -35.63 -7.66
C VAL A 358 15.74 -36.51 -8.86
N ASP A 359 16.02 -37.81 -8.83
CA ASP A 359 15.65 -38.75 -9.90
C ASP A 359 14.14 -38.78 -10.15
N HIS A 360 13.35 -38.70 -9.06
CA HIS A 360 11.90 -38.61 -9.16
C HIS A 360 11.46 -37.32 -9.84
N LEU A 361 12.05 -36.19 -9.44
CA LEU A 361 11.71 -34.88 -10.00
C LEU A 361 12.11 -34.74 -11.47
N ILE A 362 13.21 -35.38 -11.90
CA ILE A 362 13.61 -35.44 -13.31
C ILE A 362 12.62 -36.32 -14.08
N THR A 363 12.28 -37.50 -13.56
CA THR A 363 11.31 -38.42 -14.18
C THR A 363 9.93 -37.78 -14.35
N ARG A 364 9.56 -36.85 -13.46
CA ARG A 364 8.31 -36.09 -13.49
C ARG A 364 8.41 -34.77 -14.27
N GLU A 365 9.53 -34.51 -14.94
CA GLU A 365 9.82 -33.29 -15.71
C GLU A 365 9.72 -31.99 -14.89
N VAL A 366 9.82 -32.08 -13.57
CA VAL A 366 9.91 -30.91 -12.68
C VAL A 366 11.30 -30.29 -12.78
N LEU A 367 12.33 -31.13 -12.83
CA LEU A 367 13.72 -30.77 -13.04
C LEU A 367 14.21 -31.31 -14.39
N SER A 368 15.13 -30.59 -15.03
CA SER A 368 15.85 -31.10 -16.18
C SER A 368 17.06 -31.94 -15.75
N VAL A 369 17.63 -32.71 -16.67
CA VAL A 369 18.88 -33.45 -16.43
C VAL A 369 20.03 -32.50 -16.08
N ASP A 370 20.06 -31.31 -16.67
CA ASP A 370 21.11 -30.32 -16.37
C ASP A 370 20.90 -29.67 -15.00
N ASP A 371 19.65 -29.50 -14.54
CA ASP A 371 19.37 -29.11 -13.15
C ASP A 371 19.92 -30.17 -12.18
N GLY A 372 19.74 -31.46 -12.48
CA GLY A 372 20.30 -32.57 -11.71
C GLY A 372 21.82 -32.50 -11.60
N LYS A 373 22.53 -32.33 -12.72
CA LYS A 373 23.99 -32.16 -12.72
C LYS A 373 24.43 -30.94 -11.90
N LYS A 374 23.69 -29.83 -11.98
CA LYS A 374 24.00 -28.63 -11.18
C LYS A 374 23.82 -28.92 -9.68
N ILE A 375 22.77 -29.64 -9.29
CA ILE A 375 22.58 -30.10 -7.91
C ILE A 375 23.76 -30.96 -7.47
N ASP A 376 24.15 -31.95 -8.28
CA ASP A 376 25.24 -32.88 -7.97
C ASP A 376 26.63 -32.23 -7.90
N SER A 377 26.80 -31.07 -8.51
CA SER A 377 28.06 -30.30 -8.45
C SER A 377 28.35 -29.69 -7.07
N GLY A 378 27.36 -29.66 -6.16
CA GLY A 378 27.56 -29.19 -4.78
C GLY A 378 28.53 -30.10 -4.01
N LYS A 379 29.40 -29.50 -3.19
CA LYS A 379 30.51 -30.20 -2.52
C LYS A 379 30.07 -31.09 -1.37
N ASN A 380 28.96 -30.74 -0.72
CA ASN A 380 28.41 -31.45 0.43
C ASN A 380 26.88 -31.57 0.31
N PRO A 381 26.23 -32.50 1.05
CA PRO A 381 24.78 -32.70 0.96
C PRO A 381 23.96 -31.42 1.16
N GLN A 382 24.37 -30.53 2.07
CA GLN A 382 23.67 -29.27 2.32
C GLN A 382 23.73 -28.34 1.10
N GLU A 383 24.89 -28.18 0.46
CA GLU A 383 25.05 -27.38 -0.76
C GLU A 383 24.22 -27.95 -1.91
N LYS A 384 24.19 -29.28 -2.06
CA LYS A 384 23.33 -29.95 -3.04
C LYS A 384 21.85 -29.70 -2.76
N ASN A 385 21.42 -29.80 -1.50
CA ASN A 385 20.05 -29.51 -1.10
C ASN A 385 19.68 -28.02 -1.27
N ARG A 386 20.62 -27.10 -1.06
CA ARG A 386 20.42 -25.66 -1.34
C ARG A 386 20.19 -25.42 -2.84
N ASN A 387 20.98 -26.06 -3.70
CA ASN A 387 20.77 -26.02 -5.15
C ASN A 387 19.39 -26.58 -5.54
N LEU A 388 18.96 -27.68 -4.93
CA LEU A 388 17.62 -28.23 -5.11
C LEU A 388 16.54 -27.22 -4.69
N MET A 389 16.68 -26.59 -3.52
CA MET A 389 15.72 -25.58 -3.05
C MET A 389 15.64 -24.36 -3.95
N ASP A 390 16.77 -23.87 -4.45
CA ASP A 390 16.81 -22.76 -5.41
C ASP A 390 16.07 -23.10 -6.73
N MET A 391 16.15 -24.36 -7.17
CA MET A 391 15.37 -24.83 -8.32
C MET A 391 13.88 -24.90 -7.99
N LEU A 392 13.50 -25.51 -6.86
CA LEU A 392 12.10 -25.69 -6.46
C LEU A 392 11.36 -24.36 -6.28
N LEU A 393 12.02 -23.34 -5.70
CA LEU A 393 11.45 -22.00 -5.52
C LEU A 393 11.19 -21.27 -6.84
N ARG A 394 11.75 -21.74 -7.95
CA ARG A 394 11.49 -21.23 -9.31
C ARG A 394 10.42 -22.01 -10.06
N LYS A 395 10.05 -23.21 -9.60
CA LYS A 395 8.98 -24.02 -10.21
C LYS A 395 7.60 -23.54 -9.77
N ASN A 396 6.58 -24.06 -10.45
CA ASN A 396 5.17 -23.82 -10.14
C ASN A 396 4.66 -24.76 -9.03
N GLU A 397 3.37 -24.66 -8.71
CA GLU A 397 2.73 -25.48 -7.67
C GLU A 397 2.78 -26.99 -7.97
N GLN A 398 2.74 -27.39 -9.25
CA GLN A 398 2.90 -28.78 -9.65
C GLN A 398 4.27 -29.32 -9.22
N GLY A 399 5.34 -28.55 -9.42
CA GLY A 399 6.68 -28.93 -8.99
C GLY A 399 6.79 -29.12 -7.48
N PHE A 400 6.12 -28.27 -6.70
CA PHE A 400 6.02 -28.42 -5.24
C PHE A 400 5.27 -29.71 -4.84
N ASN A 401 4.15 -30.01 -5.49
CA ASN A 401 3.36 -31.19 -5.19
C ASN A 401 4.12 -32.49 -5.51
N GLU A 402 4.85 -32.55 -6.61
CA GLU A 402 5.71 -33.70 -6.93
C GLU A 402 6.91 -33.82 -5.97
N PHE A 403 7.45 -32.71 -5.48
CA PHE A 403 8.45 -32.73 -4.41
C PHE A 403 7.91 -33.34 -3.11
N LEU A 404 6.70 -32.94 -2.69
CA LEU A 404 6.05 -33.57 -1.52
C LEU A 404 5.78 -35.06 -1.74
N LYS A 405 5.35 -35.48 -2.93
CA LYS A 405 5.17 -36.90 -3.26
C LYS A 405 6.49 -37.67 -3.21
N ALA A 406 7.58 -37.07 -3.69
CA ALA A 406 8.90 -37.68 -3.61
C ALA A 406 9.33 -37.92 -2.16
N LEU A 407 9.15 -36.91 -1.29
CA LEU A 407 9.41 -37.05 0.14
C LEU A 407 8.53 -38.14 0.79
N LYS A 408 7.22 -38.17 0.50
CA LYS A 408 6.30 -39.17 1.07
C LYS A 408 6.54 -40.60 0.58
N LYS A 409 7.27 -40.78 -0.52
CA LYS A 409 7.62 -42.12 -1.04
C LYS A 409 8.61 -42.83 -0.11
N ASP A 410 9.48 -42.07 0.55
CA ASP A 410 10.40 -42.57 1.55
C ASP A 410 9.81 -42.33 2.96
N SER A 411 9.59 -43.40 3.71
CA SER A 411 9.02 -43.29 5.06
C SER A 411 9.85 -42.40 6.00
N ILE A 412 11.15 -42.22 5.73
CA ILE A 412 12.05 -41.40 6.54
C ILE A 412 11.68 -39.91 6.42
N TYR A 413 11.14 -39.47 5.28
CA TYR A 413 10.82 -38.05 5.02
C TYR A 413 9.32 -37.73 5.06
N ALA A 414 8.47 -38.72 5.33
CA ALA A 414 7.02 -38.54 5.35
C ALA A 414 6.59 -37.45 6.34
N ASP A 415 7.17 -37.43 7.55
CA ASP A 415 6.87 -36.43 8.57
C ASP A 415 7.30 -35.02 8.15
N LEU A 416 8.46 -34.88 7.49
CA LEU A 416 8.93 -33.60 6.96
C LEU A 416 7.99 -33.09 5.85
N ALA A 417 7.57 -33.96 4.94
CA ALA A 417 6.64 -33.61 3.87
C ALA A 417 5.31 -33.08 4.44
N ASP A 418 4.76 -33.80 5.42
CA ASP A 418 3.55 -33.40 6.14
C ASP A 418 3.72 -32.07 6.87
N GLN A 419 4.88 -31.84 7.49
CA GLN A 419 5.20 -30.59 8.15
C GLN A 419 5.23 -29.42 7.16
N ILE A 420 5.89 -29.59 6.00
CA ILE A 420 5.96 -28.55 4.95
C ILE A 420 4.56 -28.25 4.42
N GLU A 421 3.77 -29.28 4.12
CA GLU A 421 2.41 -29.14 3.58
C GLU A 421 1.49 -28.41 4.55
N LYS A 422 1.58 -28.73 5.85
CA LYS A 422 0.76 -28.15 6.94
C LYS A 422 1.33 -26.85 7.50
N THR A 423 2.46 -26.35 6.99
CA THR A 423 3.06 -25.11 7.49
C THR A 423 2.09 -23.94 7.29
N GLU A 424 1.76 -23.30 8.41
CA GLU A 424 0.91 -22.12 8.43
C GLU A 424 1.62 -20.95 7.76
N VAL A 425 0.91 -20.31 6.83
CA VAL A 425 1.35 -19.10 6.13
C VAL A 425 0.43 -17.97 6.56
N THR A 426 1.00 -16.98 7.23
CA THR A 426 0.28 -15.81 7.74
C THR A 426 0.31 -14.66 6.72
N SER A 427 -0.58 -13.67 6.87
CA SER A 427 -0.52 -12.45 6.06
C SER A 427 0.81 -11.69 6.26
N THR A 428 1.37 -11.74 7.46
CA THR A 428 2.68 -11.16 7.81
C THR A 428 3.83 -11.81 7.03
N ASP A 429 3.81 -13.13 6.88
CA ASP A 429 4.79 -13.87 6.08
C ASP A 429 4.79 -13.37 4.62
N MET A 430 3.59 -13.26 4.05
CA MET A 430 3.38 -12.81 2.66
C MET A 430 3.83 -11.36 2.46
N ALA A 431 3.47 -10.47 3.40
CA ALA A 431 3.85 -9.07 3.36
C ALA A 431 5.37 -8.88 3.48
N THR A 432 6.02 -9.66 4.34
CA THR A 432 7.48 -9.61 4.54
C THR A 432 8.22 -10.04 3.28
N LEU A 433 7.81 -11.16 2.68
CA LEU A 433 8.44 -11.65 1.47
C LEU A 433 8.15 -10.77 0.24
N HIS A 434 6.94 -10.22 0.13
CA HIS A 434 6.62 -9.28 -0.96
C HIS A 434 7.43 -7.99 -0.89
N LYS A 435 7.79 -7.51 0.32
CA LYS A 435 8.74 -6.40 0.48
C LYS A 435 10.15 -6.76 0.01
N CYS A 436 10.50 -8.04 0.00
CA CYS A 436 11.81 -8.49 -0.50
C CYS A 436 11.90 -8.43 -2.03
N LEU A 437 10.78 -8.59 -2.74
CA LEU A 437 10.74 -8.65 -4.21
C LEU A 437 10.66 -7.26 -4.88
N LYS A 438 10.59 -6.19 -4.10
CA LYS A 438 10.55 -4.79 -4.56
C LYS A 438 11.84 -4.09 -4.18
#